data_AF-A0A2V7CUI4-F1
#
_entry.id   AF-A0A2V7CUI4-F1
#
_cell.length_a   1.000
_cell.length_b   1.000
_cell.length_c   1.000
_cell.angle_alpha   90.00
_cell.angle_beta   90.00
_cell.angle_gamma   90.00
#
_symmetry.space_group_name_H-M   'P 1'
#
loop_
_entity.id
_entity.type
_entity.pdbx_description
1 polymer ?
#
loop_
_entity_poly.entity_id
_entity_poly.type
_entity_poly.pdbx_seq_one_letter_code
_entity_poly.pdbx_strand_id
1 'polypeptide(L)'
;MRRSRFVPMAGWLSLVVLVVLGASPTLGLAPNHGGELTLRLREDLPQGFAINETATISTMWPAMPCLSNLVLFDPLKTTHSVDAIIGELAERWSWQSNYRSLVFFLRTGVRWHDGKPFSSKDVKFTFDLLRESPDAPTKLRINPRRDWYANLEAVDAVDPQTVAFRLKRPQPSLLLMLASGYTPIYAAHVPPASYRTGCVGTGPYKLKEWRKGEFVEYIKNPDYFVKGRPYLAGLRYLIIGERGTATAALQAGRVDAAFPGQTPKPIAERLKKAVPQLVMTTVNTSVMDHLVVNTQKPPFDNAKVRLALSRAIDRRALIDGVYQGGAVLGASMAPPPYGVWGLLDKDIRALPGNGEAADEKAKARTLLAEAGFGPNAPLRLELLTRALPDFLDVASFVINELKHVGVEASLRQVESAQWHPLQTRGDFQIGIERTGIEPDDPDANFYENYGCGSPRNYPRYCNEEISRLIDRQSLELDPAKRLALVHTIQRKLEEAAVRPVLGWRLDYYTVWPYVKNLIPHQSIYSWGRMQEVWVDK
;
A
#
# COMPACT_ATOMS: atom_id res chain seq x y z
N MET A 1 -82.03 -52.57 -33.05
CA MET A 1 -82.62 -51.50 -33.90
C MET A 1 -82.94 -50.28 -33.06
N ARG A 2 -82.16 -49.19 -33.14
CA ARG A 2 -82.63 -47.79 -33.19
C ARG A 2 -81.44 -46.82 -33.18
N ARG A 3 -81.66 -45.72 -33.90
CA ARG A 3 -80.70 -44.78 -34.47
C ARG A 3 -80.12 -43.77 -33.47
N SER A 4 -78.85 -43.43 -33.73
CA SER A 4 -78.13 -42.16 -33.54
C SER A 4 -78.88 -40.91 -33.05
N ARG A 5 -78.27 -40.16 -32.12
CA ARG A 5 -78.21 -38.68 -32.11
C ARG A 5 -76.88 -38.17 -31.52
N PHE A 6 -76.31 -37.19 -32.21
CA PHE A 6 -75.13 -36.38 -31.89
C PHE A 6 -75.38 -35.36 -30.77
N VAL A 7 -74.35 -35.02 -29.98
CA VAL A 7 -73.87 -33.63 -29.69
C VAL A 7 -72.38 -33.71 -29.26
N PRO A 8 -71.44 -32.91 -29.82
CA PRO A 8 -70.05 -32.89 -29.39
C PRO A 8 -69.78 -31.83 -28.29
N MET A 9 -68.90 -32.17 -27.36
CA MET A 9 -68.43 -31.32 -26.26
C MET A 9 -67.17 -30.56 -26.69
N ALA A 10 -67.13 -29.25 -26.43
CA ALA A 10 -66.03 -28.36 -26.74
C ALA A 10 -64.83 -28.60 -25.80
N GLY A 11 -63.63 -28.77 -26.37
CA GLY A 11 -62.35 -28.78 -25.65
C GLY A 11 -61.47 -27.62 -26.14
N TRP A 12 -61.11 -26.74 -25.22
CA TRP A 12 -60.26 -25.56 -25.47
C TRP A 12 -58.79 -25.98 -25.65
N LEU A 13 -58.17 -25.53 -26.75
CA LEU A 13 -56.73 -25.64 -27.01
C LEU A 13 -56.05 -24.31 -26.69
N SER A 14 -55.27 -24.27 -25.62
CA SER A 14 -54.42 -23.13 -25.26
C SER A 14 -53.13 -23.14 -26.07
N LEU A 15 -52.90 -22.08 -26.86
CA LEU A 15 -51.65 -21.82 -27.57
C LEU A 15 -50.54 -21.43 -26.56
N VAL A 16 -49.44 -22.17 -26.54
CA VAL A 16 -48.21 -21.78 -25.83
C VAL A 16 -47.35 -20.96 -26.80
N VAL A 17 -47.21 -19.66 -26.53
CA VAL A 17 -46.25 -18.78 -27.22
C VAL A 17 -44.91 -18.90 -26.48
N LEU A 18 -43.90 -19.49 -27.13
CA LEU A 18 -42.51 -19.46 -26.66
C LEU A 18 -41.93 -18.07 -26.92
N VAL A 19 -41.74 -17.28 -25.87
CA VAL A 19 -40.93 -16.05 -25.92
C VAL A 19 -39.47 -16.46 -25.71
N VAL A 20 -38.70 -16.47 -26.80
CA VAL A 20 -37.23 -16.58 -26.73
C VAL A 20 -36.68 -15.19 -26.34
N LEU A 21 -36.38 -15.01 -25.05
CA LEU A 21 -35.60 -13.87 -24.57
C LEU A 21 -34.15 -14.05 -25.04
N GLY A 22 -33.82 -13.45 -26.18
CA GLY A 22 -32.44 -13.31 -26.64
C GLY A 22 -31.67 -12.39 -25.69
N ALA A 23 -30.86 -12.95 -24.81
CA ALA A 23 -29.82 -12.21 -24.12
C ALA A 23 -28.75 -11.84 -25.16
N SER A 24 -28.75 -10.60 -25.63
CA SER A 24 -27.62 -10.07 -26.39
C SER A 24 -26.38 -10.08 -25.48
N PRO A 25 -25.27 -10.76 -25.85
CA PRO A 25 -24.04 -10.60 -25.11
C PRO A 25 -23.61 -9.14 -25.21
N THR A 26 -23.42 -8.47 -24.08
CA THR A 26 -22.72 -7.19 -24.03
C THR A 26 -21.31 -7.44 -24.57
N LEU A 27 -21.08 -7.09 -25.84
CA LEU A 27 -19.75 -7.03 -26.43
C LEU A 27 -18.92 -6.04 -25.61
N GLY A 28 -18.00 -6.54 -24.78
CA GLY A 28 -17.01 -5.70 -24.13
C GLY A 28 -16.17 -4.99 -25.19
N LEU A 29 -15.94 -3.69 -25.02
CA LEU A 29 -15.10 -2.91 -25.92
C LEU A 29 -13.69 -3.52 -25.99
N ALA A 30 -13.20 -3.76 -27.21
CA ALA A 30 -11.84 -4.21 -27.44
C ALA A 30 -10.85 -3.09 -27.05
N PRO A 31 -9.71 -3.40 -26.40
CA PRO A 31 -8.74 -2.38 -26.01
C PRO A 31 -8.09 -1.67 -27.21
N ASN A 32 -8.08 -0.34 -27.18
CA ASN A 32 -7.39 0.47 -28.18
C ASN A 32 -5.87 0.47 -27.95
N HIS A 33 -5.11 0.37 -29.03
CA HIS A 33 -3.65 0.50 -29.00
C HIS A 33 -3.22 1.93 -29.37
N GLY A 34 -2.18 2.42 -28.70
CA GLY A 34 -1.65 3.77 -28.90
C GLY A 34 -2.15 4.75 -27.84
N GLY A 35 -1.99 6.04 -28.11
CA GLY A 35 -2.29 7.11 -27.17
C GLY A 35 -1.29 7.21 -26.01
N GLU A 36 -1.43 8.29 -25.24
CA GLU A 36 -0.64 8.55 -24.04
C GLU A 36 -1.55 8.79 -22.85
N LEU A 37 -1.11 8.31 -21.69
CA LEU A 37 -1.77 8.55 -20.41
C LEU A 37 -0.95 9.54 -19.57
N THR A 38 -1.56 10.64 -19.19
CA THR A 38 -0.96 11.67 -18.33
C THR A 38 -1.49 11.54 -16.90
N LEU A 39 -0.61 11.32 -15.94
CA LEU A 39 -0.93 11.08 -14.53
C LEU A 39 -0.33 12.19 -13.66
N ARG A 40 -0.95 12.50 -12.52
CA ARG A 40 -0.41 13.46 -11.56
C ARG A 40 0.44 12.77 -10.50
N LEU A 41 1.65 13.28 -10.23
CA LEU A 41 2.43 13.03 -9.03
C LEU A 41 2.33 14.22 -8.07
N ARG A 42 2.36 13.95 -6.76
CA ARG A 42 2.31 14.99 -5.73
C ARG A 42 3.68 15.58 -5.37
N GLU A 43 4.75 14.90 -5.74
CA GLU A 43 6.14 15.24 -5.43
C GLU A 43 7.05 14.46 -6.38
N ASP A 44 8.33 14.85 -6.45
CA ASP A 44 9.34 14.09 -7.18
C ASP A 44 9.66 12.75 -6.49
N LEU A 45 10.37 11.85 -7.17
CA LEU A 45 10.67 10.49 -6.71
C LEU A 45 11.84 10.52 -5.70
N PRO A 46 11.61 10.38 -4.37
CA PRO A 46 12.67 10.65 -3.39
C PRO A 46 13.83 9.65 -3.42
N GLN A 47 13.64 8.48 -4.03
CA GLN A 47 14.68 7.47 -4.27
C GLN A 47 14.89 7.15 -5.76
N GLY A 48 14.46 8.04 -6.66
CA GLY A 48 14.43 7.77 -8.10
C GLY A 48 13.55 6.56 -8.40
N PHE A 49 14.03 5.61 -9.18
CA PHE A 49 13.34 4.37 -9.55
C PHE A 49 13.71 3.17 -8.66
N ALA A 50 14.46 3.41 -7.57
CA ALA A 50 14.94 2.35 -6.68
C ALA A 50 13.85 1.90 -5.69
N ILE A 51 12.88 1.11 -6.15
CA ILE A 51 11.78 0.57 -5.31
C ILE A 51 12.32 -0.23 -4.11
N ASN A 52 13.38 -1.03 -4.28
CA ASN A 52 13.98 -1.78 -3.16
C ASN A 52 14.63 -0.87 -2.09
N GLU A 53 14.82 0.43 -2.35
CA GLU A 53 15.31 1.41 -1.37
C GLU A 53 14.22 2.37 -0.86
N THR A 54 12.95 2.19 -1.26
CA THR A 54 11.86 3.12 -0.92
C THR A 54 10.81 2.51 0.02
N ALA A 55 10.10 3.40 0.70
CA ALA A 55 8.93 3.12 1.52
C ALA A 55 7.71 3.97 1.10
N THR A 56 7.84 4.79 0.05
CA THR A 56 6.80 5.75 -0.36
C THR A 56 6.20 5.38 -1.71
N ILE A 57 4.89 5.59 -1.84
CA ILE A 57 4.16 5.43 -3.10
C ILE A 57 4.73 6.39 -4.17
N SER A 58 5.23 7.55 -3.77
CA SER A 58 5.75 8.57 -4.68
C SER A 58 6.96 8.10 -5.50
N THR A 59 7.70 7.09 -5.00
CA THR A 59 8.71 6.36 -5.78
C THR A 59 8.08 5.15 -6.48
N MET A 60 7.34 4.35 -5.72
CA MET A 60 6.89 3.04 -6.18
C MET A 60 5.94 3.15 -7.39
N TRP A 61 4.89 3.97 -7.32
CA TRP A 61 3.88 4.07 -8.38
C TRP A 61 4.44 4.50 -9.74
N PRO A 62 5.25 5.58 -9.85
CA PRO A 62 5.84 5.94 -11.14
C PRO A 62 6.98 5.03 -11.60
N ALA A 63 7.61 4.24 -10.72
CA ALA A 63 8.70 3.33 -11.10
C ALA A 63 8.20 1.95 -11.58
N MET A 64 7.02 1.52 -11.13
CA MET A 64 6.42 0.23 -11.48
C MET A 64 6.29 -0.05 -12.99
N PRO A 65 5.96 0.91 -13.88
CA PRO A 65 5.89 0.67 -15.32
C PRO A 65 7.18 0.11 -15.94
N CYS A 66 8.33 0.39 -15.30
CA CYS A 66 9.63 -0.06 -15.78
C CYS A 66 9.99 -1.48 -15.34
N LEU A 67 9.56 -1.89 -14.15
CA LEU A 67 10.02 -3.11 -13.50
C LEU A 67 8.98 -4.24 -13.64
N SER A 68 9.35 -5.46 -13.24
CA SER A 68 8.45 -6.62 -13.10
C SER A 68 8.81 -7.44 -11.86
N ASN A 69 7.83 -8.16 -11.32
CA ASN A 69 7.96 -9.09 -10.20
C ASN A 69 8.02 -10.54 -10.71
N LEU A 70 8.20 -11.52 -9.83
CA LEU A 70 7.97 -12.93 -10.18
C LEU A 70 6.49 -13.21 -10.43
N VAL A 71 5.64 -12.69 -9.56
CA VAL A 71 4.18 -12.80 -9.60
C VAL A 71 3.59 -11.44 -9.30
N LEU A 72 2.36 -11.18 -9.74
CA LEU A 72 1.65 -9.95 -9.43
C LEU A 72 0.22 -10.24 -8.98
N PHE A 73 -0.36 -9.33 -8.21
CA PHE A 73 -1.82 -9.28 -8.09
C PHE A 73 -2.43 -8.91 -9.43
N ASP A 74 -3.46 -9.65 -9.85
CA ASP A 74 -4.18 -9.41 -11.10
C ASP A 74 -4.64 -7.95 -11.15
N PRO A 75 -4.13 -7.14 -12.12
CA PRO A 75 -4.42 -5.71 -12.21
C PRO A 75 -5.89 -5.41 -12.53
N LEU A 76 -6.70 -6.43 -12.83
CA LEU A 76 -8.14 -6.30 -13.07
C LEU A 76 -8.98 -6.68 -11.83
N LYS A 77 -8.36 -7.17 -10.75
CA LYS A 77 -9.03 -7.51 -9.49
C LYS A 77 -8.72 -6.48 -8.41
N THR A 78 -9.76 -5.94 -7.77
CA THR A 78 -9.63 -4.92 -6.73
C THR A 78 -9.02 -5.47 -5.42
N THR A 79 -9.19 -6.76 -5.16
CA THR A 79 -8.81 -7.41 -3.90
C THR A 79 -7.52 -8.20 -4.08
N HIS A 80 -6.57 -8.02 -3.17
CA HIS A 80 -5.37 -8.85 -3.08
C HIS A 80 -5.65 -10.05 -2.21
N SER A 81 -5.42 -11.23 -2.77
CA SER A 81 -5.51 -12.52 -2.11
C SER A 81 -4.63 -13.50 -2.89
N VAL A 82 -4.39 -14.69 -2.34
CA VAL A 82 -3.63 -15.72 -3.05
C VAL A 82 -4.29 -16.07 -4.40
N ASP A 83 -5.63 -16.11 -4.45
CA ASP A 83 -6.41 -16.41 -5.67
C ASP A 83 -6.43 -15.26 -6.70
N ALA A 84 -6.00 -14.07 -6.29
CA ALA A 84 -5.79 -12.94 -7.18
C ALA A 84 -4.36 -12.89 -7.73
N ILE A 85 -3.44 -13.77 -7.30
CA ILE A 85 -2.07 -13.78 -7.80
C ILE A 85 -2.00 -14.49 -9.15
N ILE A 86 -1.35 -13.83 -10.11
CA ILE A 86 -1.03 -14.36 -11.43
C ILE A 86 0.47 -14.30 -11.69
N GLY A 87 0.96 -15.10 -12.63
CA GLY A 87 2.38 -15.12 -13.01
C GLY A 87 2.82 -13.88 -13.79
N GLU A 88 3.94 -13.26 -13.38
CA GLU A 88 4.60 -12.17 -14.13
C GLU A 88 5.88 -12.68 -14.80
N LEU A 89 7.05 -12.61 -14.15
CA LEU A 89 8.28 -13.22 -14.67
C LEU A 89 8.31 -14.74 -14.47
N ALA A 90 7.51 -15.27 -13.53
CA ALA A 90 7.26 -16.69 -13.38
C ALA A 90 5.98 -17.11 -14.10
N GLU A 91 6.00 -18.26 -14.76
CA GLU A 91 4.82 -18.86 -15.40
C GLU A 91 3.97 -19.64 -14.40
N ARG A 92 4.64 -20.28 -13.44
CA ARG A 92 4.02 -21.09 -12.38
C ARG A 92 4.94 -21.22 -11.18
N TRP A 93 4.38 -21.64 -10.06
CA TRP A 93 5.11 -21.90 -8.83
C TRP A 93 4.53 -23.10 -8.08
N SER A 94 5.31 -23.64 -7.14
CA SER A 94 4.87 -24.74 -6.27
C SER A 94 5.49 -24.60 -4.89
N TRP A 95 4.65 -24.78 -3.87
CA TRP A 95 5.14 -25.04 -2.52
C TRP A 95 5.61 -26.48 -2.40
N GLN A 96 6.68 -26.69 -1.63
CA GLN A 96 7.29 -27.97 -1.31
C GLN A 96 7.72 -27.98 0.16
N SER A 97 8.04 -29.17 0.68
CA SER A 97 8.59 -29.35 2.03
C SER A 97 7.77 -28.69 3.14
N ASN A 98 6.43 -28.84 3.07
CA ASN A 98 5.48 -28.23 4.01
C ASN A 98 5.67 -26.72 4.18
N TYR A 99 5.54 -25.96 3.08
CA TYR A 99 5.72 -24.50 3.03
C TYR A 99 7.12 -23.99 3.38
N ARG A 100 8.15 -24.84 3.30
CA ARG A 100 9.56 -24.42 3.52
C ARG A 100 10.35 -24.20 2.23
N SER A 101 9.79 -24.56 1.08
CA SER A 101 10.40 -24.30 -0.22
C SER A 101 9.35 -23.80 -1.20
N LEU A 102 9.58 -22.64 -1.81
CA LEU A 102 8.74 -22.09 -2.88
C LEU A 102 9.55 -22.04 -4.18
N VAL A 103 9.17 -22.89 -5.14
CA VAL A 103 9.88 -23.05 -6.41
C VAL A 103 9.13 -22.30 -7.50
N PHE A 104 9.82 -21.45 -8.25
CA PHE A 104 9.29 -20.74 -9.42
C PHE A 104 9.91 -21.26 -10.71
N PHE A 105 9.07 -21.35 -11.74
CA PHE A 105 9.46 -21.66 -13.11
C PHE A 105 9.29 -20.39 -13.93
N LEU A 106 10.40 -19.85 -14.41
CA LEU A 106 10.52 -18.54 -15.04
C LEU A 106 10.20 -18.61 -16.53
N ARG A 107 9.64 -17.51 -17.04
CA ARG A 107 9.40 -17.33 -18.48
C ARG A 107 10.69 -17.42 -19.27
N THR A 108 10.60 -18.04 -20.44
CA THR A 108 11.70 -18.05 -21.41
C THR A 108 11.68 -16.82 -22.31
N GLY A 109 12.85 -16.42 -22.81
CA GLY A 109 12.97 -15.34 -23.80
C GLY A 109 12.74 -13.92 -23.27
N VAL A 110 12.58 -13.72 -21.96
CA VAL A 110 12.46 -12.39 -21.36
C VAL A 110 13.79 -11.64 -21.47
N ARG A 111 13.71 -10.35 -21.82
CA ARG A 111 14.87 -9.46 -21.92
C ARG A 111 14.69 -8.24 -21.05
N TRP A 112 15.80 -7.78 -20.48
CA TRP A 112 15.92 -6.45 -19.91
C TRP A 112 15.80 -5.39 -21.00
N HIS A 113 15.45 -4.16 -20.62
CA HIS A 113 15.32 -3.01 -21.53
C HIS A 113 16.58 -2.67 -22.33
N ASP A 114 17.75 -3.13 -21.88
CA ASP A 114 19.05 -3.01 -22.53
C ASP A 114 19.41 -4.23 -23.42
N GLY A 115 18.47 -5.16 -23.60
CA GLY A 115 18.58 -6.33 -24.49
C GLY A 115 19.19 -7.58 -23.85
N LYS A 116 19.76 -7.49 -22.64
CA LYS A 116 20.33 -8.66 -21.94
C LYS A 116 19.25 -9.65 -21.51
N PRO A 117 19.53 -10.96 -21.48
CA PRO A 117 18.55 -11.96 -21.07
C PRO A 117 18.27 -11.89 -19.56
N PHE A 118 17.01 -12.08 -19.17
CA PHE A 118 16.60 -12.31 -17.79
C PHE A 118 16.79 -13.78 -17.40
N SER A 119 17.19 -14.06 -16.16
CA SER A 119 17.33 -15.43 -15.63
C SER A 119 17.15 -15.53 -14.11
N SER A 120 17.14 -16.75 -13.59
CA SER A 120 17.17 -17.04 -12.15
C SER A 120 18.32 -16.37 -11.38
N LYS A 121 19.42 -16.02 -12.06
CA LYS A 121 20.54 -15.26 -11.45
C LYS A 121 20.12 -13.86 -11.02
N ASP A 122 19.24 -13.20 -11.77
CA ASP A 122 18.71 -11.87 -11.43
C ASP A 122 17.79 -11.94 -10.20
N VAL A 123 17.00 -13.01 -10.12
CA VAL A 123 16.16 -13.30 -8.95
C VAL A 123 17.03 -13.51 -7.72
N LYS A 124 18.01 -14.43 -7.80
CA LYS A 124 18.96 -14.68 -6.71
C LYS A 124 19.67 -13.41 -6.28
N PHE A 125 20.20 -12.63 -7.22
CA PHE A 125 20.84 -11.34 -6.94
C PHE A 125 19.92 -10.40 -6.16
N THR A 126 18.67 -10.23 -6.62
CA THR A 126 17.71 -9.33 -5.97
C THR A 126 17.44 -9.72 -4.52
N PHE A 127 17.17 -11.01 -4.26
CA PHE A 127 16.87 -11.46 -2.91
C PHE A 127 18.10 -11.59 -2.01
N ASP A 128 19.29 -11.83 -2.57
CA ASP A 128 20.56 -11.73 -1.84
C ASP A 128 20.82 -10.28 -1.38
N LEU A 129 20.49 -9.27 -2.19
CA LEU A 129 20.52 -7.86 -1.77
C LEU A 129 19.50 -7.58 -0.66
N LEU A 130 18.24 -8.00 -0.85
CA LEU A 130 17.15 -7.72 0.08
C LEU A 130 17.36 -8.38 1.45
N ARG A 131 17.91 -9.59 1.50
CA ARG A 131 18.24 -10.27 2.77
C ARG A 131 19.58 -9.83 3.38
N GLU A 132 20.28 -8.90 2.74
CA GLU A 132 21.65 -8.48 3.09
C GLU A 132 22.61 -9.67 3.23
N SER A 133 22.53 -10.59 2.27
CA SER A 133 23.35 -11.79 2.26
C SER A 133 24.85 -11.45 2.29
N PRO A 134 25.68 -12.22 3.03
CA PRO A 134 27.13 -12.13 2.88
C PRO A 134 27.61 -12.37 1.45
N ASP A 135 26.86 -13.15 0.66
CA ASP A 135 27.16 -13.46 -0.74
C ASP A 135 26.71 -12.36 -1.72
N ALA A 136 26.00 -11.33 -1.25
CA ALA A 136 25.55 -10.25 -2.11
C ALA A 136 26.78 -9.44 -2.59
N PRO A 137 26.91 -9.18 -3.90
CA PRO A 137 28.09 -8.48 -4.44
C PRO A 137 28.13 -7.00 -4.06
N THR A 138 27.04 -6.47 -3.50
CA THR A 138 26.91 -5.07 -3.08
C THR A 138 25.77 -4.95 -2.05
N LYS A 139 25.51 -3.74 -1.57
CA LYS A 139 24.44 -3.44 -0.61
C LYS A 139 23.54 -2.33 -1.13
N LEU A 140 22.27 -2.38 -0.76
CA LEU A 140 21.36 -1.26 -0.91
C LEU A 140 21.77 -0.13 0.04
N ARG A 141 21.60 1.12 -0.36
CA ARG A 141 21.89 2.27 0.53
C ARG A 141 20.88 2.38 1.66
N ILE A 142 19.65 1.98 1.39
CA ILE A 142 18.56 1.84 2.37
C ILE A 142 17.83 0.56 2.01
N ASN A 143 17.51 -0.27 3.00
CA ASN A 143 16.76 -1.51 2.78
C ASN A 143 15.56 -1.58 3.73
N PRO A 144 14.46 -0.88 3.41
CA PRO A 144 13.29 -0.81 4.28
C PRO A 144 12.56 -2.15 4.45
N ARG A 145 12.82 -3.14 3.57
CA ARG A 145 12.14 -4.44 3.52
C ARG A 145 13.03 -5.61 3.91
N ARG A 146 14.20 -5.36 4.51
CA ARG A 146 15.12 -6.43 4.91
C ARG A 146 14.42 -7.55 5.70
N ASP A 147 13.60 -7.17 6.68
CA ASP A 147 13.04 -8.14 7.62
C ASP A 147 11.85 -8.92 7.07
N TRP A 148 11.27 -8.50 5.93
CA TRP A 148 10.34 -9.34 5.18
C TRP A 148 10.97 -10.68 4.80
N TYR A 149 12.29 -10.68 4.57
CA TYR A 149 13.06 -11.83 4.11
C TYR A 149 13.94 -12.44 5.21
N ALA A 150 13.73 -12.09 6.49
CA ALA A 150 14.53 -12.66 7.59
C ALA A 150 14.41 -14.19 7.72
N ASN A 151 13.26 -14.75 7.32
CA ASN A 151 13.00 -16.18 7.29
C ASN A 151 13.52 -16.88 6.01
N LEU A 152 13.87 -16.11 4.96
CA LEU A 152 14.46 -16.63 3.74
C LEU A 152 15.91 -17.04 4.01
N GLU A 153 16.16 -18.35 3.98
CA GLU A 153 17.47 -18.92 4.21
C GLU A 153 18.36 -18.70 2.98
N ALA A 154 17.86 -19.07 1.80
CA ALA A 154 18.60 -18.95 0.55
C ALA A 154 17.66 -18.87 -0.66
N VAL A 155 18.20 -18.31 -1.75
CA VAL A 155 17.62 -18.40 -3.08
C VAL A 155 18.60 -19.13 -3.98
N ASP A 156 18.18 -20.29 -4.48
CA ASP A 156 18.97 -21.17 -5.31
C ASP A 156 18.56 -20.98 -6.77
N ALA A 157 19.49 -20.52 -7.60
CA ALA A 157 19.34 -20.46 -9.05
C ALA A 157 19.68 -21.85 -9.64
N VAL A 158 18.72 -22.77 -9.57
CA VAL A 158 18.90 -24.20 -9.93
C VAL A 158 19.37 -24.35 -11.38
N ASP A 159 18.70 -23.63 -12.28
CA ASP A 159 19.04 -23.50 -13.70
C ASP A 159 18.56 -22.11 -14.17
N PRO A 160 18.82 -21.67 -15.43
CA PRO A 160 18.44 -20.32 -15.85
C PRO A 160 16.94 -19.99 -15.75
N GLN A 161 16.05 -20.98 -15.72
CA GLN A 161 14.60 -20.84 -15.65
C GLN A 161 13.96 -21.41 -14.38
N THR A 162 14.74 -21.96 -13.44
CA THR A 162 14.21 -22.48 -12.18
C THR A 162 14.90 -21.80 -11.01
N VAL A 163 14.10 -21.27 -10.08
CA VAL A 163 14.60 -20.66 -8.84
C VAL A 163 13.83 -21.20 -7.65
N ALA A 164 14.55 -21.56 -6.58
CA ALA A 164 13.96 -22.09 -5.34
C ALA A 164 14.25 -21.16 -4.16
N PHE A 165 13.20 -20.76 -3.45
CA PHE A 165 13.29 -20.00 -2.21
C PHE A 165 13.21 -20.98 -1.04
N ARG A 166 14.29 -21.13 -0.28
CA ARG A 166 14.35 -22.00 0.90
C ARG A 166 14.14 -21.19 2.17
N LEU A 167 13.23 -21.64 3.02
CA LEU A 167 12.85 -20.97 4.26
C LEU A 167 13.31 -21.76 5.48
N LYS A 168 13.69 -21.04 6.55
CA LYS A 168 14.09 -21.65 7.82
C LYS A 168 12.91 -22.34 8.53
N ARG A 169 11.71 -21.79 8.36
CA ARG A 169 10.41 -22.31 8.86
C ARG A 169 9.30 -22.01 7.85
N PRO A 170 8.14 -22.68 7.94
CA PRO A 170 6.96 -22.35 7.15
C PRO A 170 6.57 -20.87 7.28
N GLN A 171 6.16 -20.27 6.17
CA GLN A 171 5.65 -18.89 6.12
C GLN A 171 4.67 -18.75 4.95
N PRO A 172 3.35 -18.89 5.19
CA PRO A 172 2.34 -18.91 4.13
C PRO A 172 2.19 -17.57 3.40
N SER A 173 2.60 -16.47 4.03
CA SER A 173 2.52 -15.10 3.52
C SER A 173 3.52 -14.78 2.39
N LEU A 174 4.59 -15.58 2.22
CA LEU A 174 5.69 -15.24 1.29
C LEU A 174 5.18 -14.96 -0.12
N LEU A 175 4.25 -15.77 -0.64
CA LEU A 175 3.72 -15.60 -1.99
C LEU A 175 2.98 -14.25 -2.16
N LEU A 176 2.21 -13.81 -1.15
CA LEU A 176 1.58 -12.49 -1.15
C LEU A 176 2.62 -11.37 -1.15
N MET A 177 3.68 -11.51 -0.35
CA MET A 177 4.76 -10.52 -0.26
C MET A 177 5.56 -10.42 -1.57
N LEU A 178 5.74 -11.53 -2.29
CA LEU A 178 6.37 -11.54 -3.62
C LEU A 178 5.48 -10.90 -4.71
N ALA A 179 4.16 -10.86 -4.52
CA ALA A 179 3.21 -10.19 -5.40
C ALA A 179 3.10 -8.66 -5.16
N SER A 180 3.60 -8.18 -4.02
CA SER A 180 3.65 -6.76 -3.65
C SER A 180 4.38 -5.92 -4.70
N GLY A 181 3.86 -4.72 -5.03
CA GLY A 181 4.58 -3.74 -5.86
C GLY A 181 5.96 -3.31 -5.31
N TYR A 182 6.27 -3.70 -4.08
CA TYR A 182 7.56 -3.50 -3.45
C TYR A 182 8.61 -4.59 -3.68
N THR A 183 8.28 -5.63 -4.45
CA THR A 183 9.18 -6.77 -4.70
C THR A 183 9.54 -6.92 -6.19
N PRO A 184 9.96 -5.85 -6.90
CA PRO A 184 10.44 -5.99 -8.26
C PRO A 184 11.79 -6.70 -8.31
N ILE A 185 12.06 -7.36 -9.44
CA ILE A 185 13.35 -7.98 -9.73
C ILE A 185 14.29 -6.95 -10.35
N TYR A 186 15.53 -6.90 -9.86
CA TYR A 186 16.62 -6.08 -10.39
C TYR A 186 17.57 -6.90 -11.24
N ALA A 187 18.18 -6.24 -12.23
CA ALA A 187 19.16 -6.87 -13.09
C ALA A 187 20.49 -7.06 -12.36
N ALA A 188 21.04 -8.27 -12.35
CA ALA A 188 22.30 -8.56 -11.68
C ALA A 188 23.49 -7.80 -12.30
N HIS A 189 23.39 -7.43 -13.58
CA HIS A 189 24.42 -6.68 -14.30
C HIS A 189 24.32 -5.16 -14.16
N VAL A 190 23.29 -4.64 -13.49
CA VAL A 190 23.09 -3.20 -13.26
C VAL A 190 23.38 -2.88 -11.80
N PRO A 191 24.30 -1.95 -11.50
CA PRO A 191 24.52 -1.51 -10.12
C PRO A 191 23.22 -0.99 -9.49
N PRO A 192 22.84 -1.41 -8.27
CA PRO A 192 21.59 -0.95 -7.63
C PRO A 192 21.49 0.57 -7.49
N ALA A 193 22.62 1.26 -7.35
CA ALA A 193 22.68 2.72 -7.29
C ALA A 193 22.17 3.41 -8.57
N SER A 194 22.28 2.77 -9.74
CA SER A 194 21.82 3.33 -11.02
C SER A 194 20.29 3.50 -11.06
N TYR A 195 19.55 2.70 -10.29
CA TYR A 195 18.10 2.85 -10.17
C TYR A 195 17.69 4.17 -9.48
N ARG A 196 18.61 4.89 -8.83
CA ARG A 196 18.30 6.20 -8.22
C ARG A 196 18.19 7.34 -9.24
N THR A 197 18.62 7.13 -10.48
CA THR A 197 18.63 8.16 -11.54
C THR A 197 18.07 7.68 -12.88
N GLY A 198 17.93 6.38 -13.08
CA GLY A 198 17.34 5.80 -14.28
C GLY A 198 16.66 4.47 -13.98
N CYS A 199 16.20 3.78 -15.02
CA CYS A 199 15.58 2.48 -14.85
C CYS A 199 15.88 1.54 -16.02
N VAL A 200 16.48 0.39 -15.70
CA VAL A 200 16.63 -0.76 -16.60
C VAL A 200 15.83 -1.90 -15.99
N GLY A 201 14.69 -2.22 -16.60
CA GLY A 201 13.77 -3.23 -16.12
C GLY A 201 13.39 -4.24 -17.19
N THR A 202 12.42 -5.10 -16.86
CA THR A 202 11.78 -6.05 -17.79
C THR A 202 10.32 -5.66 -18.08
N GLY A 203 9.87 -4.54 -17.51
CA GLY A 203 8.48 -4.11 -17.53
C GLY A 203 7.97 -3.58 -18.88
N PRO A 204 6.68 -3.23 -18.95
CA PRO A 204 5.99 -2.84 -20.18
C PRO A 204 6.45 -1.50 -20.77
N TYR A 205 7.11 -0.64 -19.99
CA TYR A 205 7.54 0.68 -20.46
C TYR A 205 9.01 0.95 -20.16
N LYS A 206 9.70 1.63 -21.08
CA LYS A 206 11.09 2.08 -20.93
C LYS A 206 11.10 3.56 -20.54
N LEU A 207 11.94 3.93 -19.58
CA LEU A 207 12.11 5.33 -19.18
C LEU A 207 12.64 6.13 -20.38
N LYS A 208 11.94 7.20 -20.77
CA LYS A 208 12.36 8.13 -21.83
C LYS A 208 13.12 9.32 -21.25
N GLU A 209 12.51 10.02 -20.30
CA GLU A 209 13.08 11.20 -19.65
C GLU A 209 12.57 11.31 -18.22
N TRP A 210 13.45 11.71 -17.30
CA TRP A 210 13.04 12.20 -15.98
C TRP A 210 13.63 13.59 -15.79
N ARG A 211 12.75 14.59 -15.80
CA ARG A 211 13.09 15.96 -15.48
C ARG A 211 12.67 16.26 -14.05
N LYS A 212 13.65 16.31 -13.16
CA LYS A 212 13.45 16.46 -11.72
C LYS A 212 12.57 17.67 -11.40
N GLY A 213 11.59 17.47 -10.54
CA GLY A 213 10.59 18.46 -10.16
C GLY A 213 9.53 18.78 -11.22
N GLU A 214 9.65 18.29 -12.46
CA GLU A 214 8.72 18.60 -13.55
C GLU A 214 7.91 17.36 -14.01
N PHE A 215 8.56 16.32 -14.52
CA PHE A 215 7.87 15.13 -15.02
C PHE A 215 8.75 13.87 -15.14
N VAL A 216 8.08 12.71 -15.20
CA VAL A 216 8.65 11.43 -15.65
C VAL A 216 7.91 10.96 -16.89
N GLU A 217 8.64 10.58 -17.93
CA GLU A 217 8.08 10.14 -19.21
C GLU A 217 8.57 8.75 -19.61
N TYR A 218 7.65 7.96 -20.15
CA TYR A 218 7.86 6.59 -20.55
C TYR A 218 7.41 6.37 -21.98
N ILE A 219 8.12 5.49 -22.69
CA ILE A 219 7.69 4.94 -23.98
C ILE A 219 7.42 3.45 -23.83
N LYS A 220 6.54 2.92 -24.67
CA LYS A 220 6.28 1.49 -24.76
C LYS A 220 7.58 0.68 -24.95
N ASN A 221 7.69 -0.44 -24.25
CA ASN A 221 8.70 -1.46 -24.52
C ASN A 221 8.21 -2.35 -25.69
N PRO A 222 8.80 -2.24 -26.90
CA PRO A 222 8.37 -3.06 -28.04
C PRO A 222 8.68 -4.55 -27.84
N ASP A 223 9.67 -4.87 -27.01
CA ASP A 223 10.13 -6.23 -26.73
C ASP A 223 9.50 -6.82 -25.46
N TYR A 224 8.40 -6.24 -24.98
CA TYR A 224 7.73 -6.73 -23.77
C TYR A 224 7.25 -8.18 -23.96
N PHE A 225 7.48 -9.01 -22.95
CA PHE A 225 7.29 -10.46 -23.05
C PHE A 225 5.81 -10.88 -23.03
N VAL A 226 4.91 -10.03 -22.52
CA VAL A 226 3.46 -10.26 -22.60
C VAL A 226 2.95 -9.76 -23.96
N LYS A 227 2.59 -10.69 -24.84
CA LYS A 227 2.15 -10.38 -26.20
C LYS A 227 0.87 -9.53 -26.19
N GLY A 228 0.80 -8.56 -27.11
CA GLY A 228 -0.31 -7.62 -27.20
C GLY A 228 -0.35 -6.59 -26.06
N ARG A 229 0.72 -6.45 -25.28
CA ARG A 229 0.87 -5.44 -24.22
C ARG A 229 2.18 -4.66 -24.37
N PRO A 230 2.30 -3.48 -23.74
CA PRO A 230 1.19 -2.66 -23.23
C PRO A 230 0.33 -2.10 -24.38
N TYR A 231 -0.85 -1.59 -24.02
CA TYR A 231 -1.75 -0.94 -24.96
C TYR A 231 -1.31 0.48 -25.34
N LEU A 232 -0.93 1.29 -24.34
CA LEU A 232 -0.54 2.69 -24.53
C LEU A 232 0.82 2.80 -25.24
N ALA A 233 1.01 3.89 -26.00
CA ALA A 233 2.29 4.23 -26.62
C ALA A 233 3.28 4.85 -25.61
N GLY A 234 2.76 5.55 -24.59
CA GLY A 234 3.58 6.20 -23.57
C GLY A 234 2.79 6.60 -22.33
N LEU A 235 3.54 6.95 -21.28
CA LEU A 235 3.01 7.49 -20.03
C LEU A 235 3.74 8.79 -19.69
N ARG A 236 3.02 9.76 -19.12
CA ARG A 236 3.60 11.00 -18.62
C ARG A 236 3.11 11.29 -17.22
N TYR A 237 4.02 11.30 -16.25
CA TYR A 237 3.73 11.65 -14.88
C TYR A 237 4.13 13.11 -14.64
N LEU A 238 3.16 14.02 -14.48
CA LEU A 238 3.39 15.43 -14.19
C LEU A 238 3.50 15.66 -12.67
N ILE A 239 4.54 16.34 -12.22
CA ILE A 239 4.73 16.66 -10.80
C ILE A 239 3.99 17.97 -10.49
N ILE A 240 2.90 17.87 -9.72
CA ILE A 240 2.07 19.01 -9.31
C ILE A 240 1.85 18.93 -7.81
N GLY A 241 2.63 19.68 -7.04
CA GLY A 241 2.60 19.65 -5.57
C GLY A 241 1.38 20.34 -4.95
N GLU A 242 0.98 21.48 -5.52
CA GLU A 242 -0.10 22.31 -4.98
C GLU A 242 -1.48 21.69 -5.30
N ARG A 243 -2.36 21.58 -4.28
CA ARG A 243 -3.65 20.87 -4.37
C ARG A 243 -4.63 21.55 -5.33
N GLY A 244 -4.74 22.87 -5.28
CA GLY A 244 -5.64 23.65 -6.14
C GLY A 244 -5.26 23.50 -7.62
N THR A 245 -3.97 23.60 -7.91
CA THR A 245 -3.38 23.45 -9.24
C THR A 245 -3.58 22.04 -9.77
N ALA A 246 -3.37 21.01 -8.93
CA ALA A 246 -3.64 19.62 -9.30
C ALA A 246 -5.13 19.38 -9.59
N THR A 247 -6.01 19.96 -8.77
CA THR A 247 -7.48 19.88 -8.97
C THR A 247 -7.86 20.55 -10.29
N ALA A 248 -7.37 21.76 -10.56
CA ALA A 248 -7.63 22.49 -11.79
C ALA A 248 -7.08 21.77 -13.04
N ALA A 249 -5.89 21.16 -12.94
CA ALA A 249 -5.30 20.36 -14.02
C ALA A 249 -6.18 19.15 -14.37
N LEU A 250 -6.72 18.46 -13.37
CA LEU A 250 -7.65 17.35 -13.59
C LEU A 250 -8.98 17.82 -14.20
N GLN A 251 -9.54 18.93 -13.69
CA GLN A 251 -10.76 19.53 -14.24
C GLN A 251 -10.62 19.92 -15.71
N ALA A 252 -9.46 20.46 -16.08
CA ALA A 252 -9.16 20.89 -17.45
C ALA A 252 -8.72 19.74 -18.37
N GLY A 253 -8.66 18.49 -17.90
CA GLY A 253 -8.19 17.35 -18.68
C GLY A 253 -6.69 17.38 -19.01
N ARG A 254 -5.89 18.19 -18.30
CA ARG A 254 -4.41 18.20 -18.45
C ARG A 254 -3.74 17.01 -17.79
N VAL A 255 -4.42 16.37 -16.83
CA VAL A 255 -4.08 15.06 -16.29
C VAL A 255 -5.31 14.16 -16.41
N ASP A 256 -5.10 12.92 -16.83
CA ASP A 256 -6.15 11.93 -17.06
C ASP A 256 -6.59 11.24 -15.75
N ALA A 257 -5.73 11.21 -14.73
CA ALA A 257 -6.06 10.68 -13.41
C ALA A 257 -5.33 11.42 -12.27
N ALA A 258 -5.98 11.44 -11.11
CA ALA A 258 -5.40 11.93 -9.85
C ALA A 258 -4.29 11.01 -9.33
N PHE A 259 -3.52 11.50 -8.36
CA PHE A 259 -2.63 10.64 -7.57
C PHE A 259 -3.46 9.82 -6.57
N PRO A 260 -3.19 8.52 -6.38
CA PRO A 260 -3.90 7.70 -5.39
C PRO A 260 -3.80 8.26 -3.97
N GLY A 261 -4.93 8.42 -3.28
CA GLY A 261 -4.93 8.95 -1.90
C GLY A 261 -4.77 10.47 -1.79
N GLN A 262 -5.15 11.22 -2.84
CA GLN A 262 -5.06 12.70 -2.87
C GLN A 262 -6.36 13.37 -3.36
N THR A 263 -7.50 12.66 -3.36
CA THR A 263 -8.81 13.25 -3.68
C THR A 263 -9.79 13.05 -2.52
N PRO A 264 -9.53 13.66 -1.34
CA PRO A 264 -10.43 13.53 -0.21
C PRO A 264 -11.86 13.95 -0.59
N LYS A 265 -12.85 13.42 0.11
CA LYS A 265 -14.28 13.58 -0.18
C LYS A 265 -14.71 15.00 -0.61
N PRO A 266 -14.29 16.10 0.06
CA PRO A 266 -14.72 17.44 -0.34
C PRO A 266 -14.12 17.91 -1.68
N ILE A 267 -12.92 17.44 -2.01
CA ILE A 267 -12.33 17.69 -3.33
C ILE A 267 -13.07 16.86 -4.38
N ALA A 268 -13.36 15.59 -4.10
CA ALA A 268 -14.13 14.72 -4.98
C ALA A 268 -15.52 15.29 -5.27
N GLU A 269 -16.27 15.71 -4.25
CA GLU A 269 -17.61 16.31 -4.43
C GLU A 269 -17.57 17.59 -5.28
N ARG A 270 -16.58 18.47 -5.04
CA ARG A 270 -16.38 19.68 -5.86
C ARG A 270 -16.00 19.34 -7.30
N LEU A 271 -15.11 18.38 -7.50
CA LEU A 271 -14.73 17.89 -8.83
C LEU A 271 -15.94 17.32 -9.57
N LYS A 272 -16.80 16.54 -8.89
CA LYS A 272 -17.95 15.89 -9.49
C LYS A 272 -18.99 16.92 -9.91
N LYS A 273 -19.18 17.96 -9.11
CA LYS A 273 -20.05 19.09 -9.45
C LYS A 273 -19.52 19.89 -10.65
N ALA A 274 -18.21 20.12 -10.72
CA ALA A 274 -17.58 20.88 -11.79
C ALA A 274 -17.46 20.09 -13.11
N VAL A 275 -17.18 18.80 -13.03
CA VAL A 275 -16.93 17.90 -14.16
C VAL A 275 -17.69 16.58 -13.94
N PRO A 276 -19.00 16.55 -14.24
CA PRO A 276 -19.86 15.40 -13.94
C PRO A 276 -19.42 14.08 -14.57
N GLN A 277 -18.66 14.12 -15.67
CA GLN A 277 -18.16 12.91 -16.34
C GLN A 277 -17.02 12.20 -15.60
N LEU A 278 -16.34 12.83 -14.64
CA LEU A 278 -15.27 12.17 -13.89
C LEU A 278 -15.79 10.93 -13.15
N VAL A 279 -15.05 9.84 -13.27
CA VAL A 279 -15.28 8.61 -12.51
C VAL A 279 -14.56 8.74 -11.18
N MET A 280 -15.28 8.49 -10.09
CA MET A 280 -14.78 8.58 -8.73
C MET A 280 -15.06 7.27 -8.03
N THR A 281 -14.00 6.55 -7.70
CA THR A 281 -14.07 5.26 -7.03
C THR A 281 -13.59 5.44 -5.59
N THR A 282 -14.39 5.08 -4.61
CA THR A 282 -13.94 5.04 -3.21
C THR A 282 -12.90 3.92 -3.07
N VAL A 283 -11.77 4.22 -2.46
CA VAL A 283 -10.65 3.30 -2.30
C VAL A 283 -10.21 3.24 -0.85
N ASN A 284 -9.96 2.02 -0.36
CA ASN A 284 -9.08 1.84 0.77
C ASN A 284 -7.66 2.15 0.29
N THR A 285 -6.96 3.06 0.97
CA THR A 285 -5.57 3.33 0.58
C THR A 285 -4.59 2.32 1.15
N SER A 286 -5.01 1.51 2.13
CA SER A 286 -4.12 0.70 2.99
C SER A 286 -3.02 1.56 3.63
N VAL A 287 -3.38 2.78 4.02
CA VAL A 287 -2.47 3.74 4.67
C VAL A 287 -3.04 4.11 6.02
N MET A 288 -2.22 3.89 7.03
CA MET A 288 -2.50 4.23 8.41
C MET A 288 -1.81 5.55 8.75
N ASP A 289 -2.58 6.53 9.23
CA ASP A 289 -2.05 7.75 9.83
C ASP A 289 -1.84 7.48 11.33
N HIS A 290 -0.64 7.77 11.82
CA HIS A 290 -0.29 7.49 13.21
C HIS A 290 0.72 8.50 13.76
N LEU A 291 0.78 8.60 15.09
CA LEU A 291 1.96 9.18 15.72
C LEU A 291 3.14 8.21 15.61
N VAL A 292 4.31 8.72 15.26
CA VAL A 292 5.57 8.04 15.45
C VAL A 292 6.26 8.66 16.66
N VAL A 293 6.63 7.84 17.65
CA VAL A 293 7.19 8.31 18.92
C VAL A 293 8.52 7.61 19.15
N ASN A 294 9.62 8.35 19.26
CA ASN A 294 10.93 7.77 19.51
C ASN A 294 11.02 7.31 20.97
N THR A 295 10.88 6.01 21.22
CA THR A 295 10.84 5.43 22.57
C THR A 295 12.21 5.42 23.26
N GLN A 296 13.28 5.82 22.59
CA GLN A 296 14.62 5.93 23.16
C GLN A 296 14.98 7.36 23.58
N LYS A 297 14.08 8.34 23.36
CA LYS A 297 14.32 9.74 23.71
C LYS A 297 13.45 10.13 24.91
N PRO A 298 14.03 10.51 26.05
CA PRO A 298 13.24 11.02 27.18
C PRO A 298 12.38 12.23 26.79
N PRO A 299 11.16 12.37 27.33
CA PRO A 299 10.51 11.49 28.31
C PRO A 299 9.66 10.36 27.68
N PHE A 300 9.86 10.06 26.39
CA PHE A 300 9.04 9.10 25.64
C PHE A 300 9.46 7.63 25.82
N ASP A 301 10.55 7.38 26.54
CA ASP A 301 10.88 6.09 27.13
C ASP A 301 9.84 5.64 28.16
N ASN A 302 9.19 6.58 28.85
CA ASN A 302 8.08 6.32 29.76
C ASN A 302 6.77 6.00 29.00
N ALA A 303 6.24 4.79 29.20
CA ALA A 303 4.99 4.34 28.59
C ALA A 303 3.78 5.20 28.97
N LYS A 304 3.73 5.78 30.18
CA LYS A 304 2.64 6.66 30.62
C LYS A 304 2.56 7.92 29.77
N VAL A 305 3.71 8.51 29.42
CA VAL A 305 3.78 9.69 28.55
C VAL A 305 3.26 9.35 27.16
N ARG A 306 3.71 8.24 26.56
CA ARG A 306 3.23 7.82 25.23
C ARG A 306 1.72 7.53 25.23
N LEU A 307 1.24 6.86 26.27
CA LEU A 307 -0.18 6.56 26.43
C LEU A 307 -1.01 7.84 26.61
N ALA A 308 -0.51 8.82 27.36
CA ALA A 308 -1.16 10.12 27.49
C ALA A 308 -1.28 10.85 26.15
N LEU A 309 -0.23 10.85 25.33
CA LEU A 309 -0.28 11.44 23.97
C LEU A 309 -1.33 10.74 23.10
N SER A 310 -1.40 9.41 23.15
CA SER A 310 -2.41 8.64 22.42
C SER A 310 -3.84 8.99 22.85
N ARG A 311 -4.08 9.09 24.16
CA ARG A 311 -5.40 9.39 24.75
C ARG A 311 -5.83 10.85 24.60
N ALA A 312 -4.89 11.76 24.39
CA ALA A 312 -5.19 13.17 24.20
C ALA A 312 -5.93 13.46 22.88
N ILE A 313 -5.80 12.59 21.88
CA ILE A 313 -6.28 12.83 20.51
C ILE A 313 -7.66 12.23 20.33
N ASP A 314 -8.64 13.07 20.04
CA ASP A 314 -9.97 12.67 19.59
C ASP A 314 -9.92 12.24 18.12
N ARG A 315 -9.81 10.93 17.92
CA ARG A 315 -9.75 10.30 16.58
C ARG A 315 -11.05 10.48 15.80
N ARG A 316 -12.21 10.56 16.47
CA ARG A 316 -13.50 10.74 15.79
C ARG A 316 -13.60 12.17 15.27
N ALA A 317 -13.25 13.15 16.10
CA ALA A 317 -13.17 14.55 15.67
C ALA A 317 -12.11 14.77 14.57
N LEU A 318 -11.01 14.02 14.57
CA LEU A 318 -10.04 14.03 13.46
C LEU A 318 -10.69 13.52 12.17
N ILE A 319 -11.37 12.37 12.22
CA ILE A 319 -12.08 11.77 11.07
C ILE A 319 -13.16 12.70 10.53
N ASP A 320 -13.95 13.32 11.39
CA ASP A 320 -15.05 14.17 10.99
C ASP A 320 -14.58 15.56 10.53
N GLY A 321 -13.64 16.16 11.25
CA GLY A 321 -13.18 17.53 11.02
C GLY A 321 -12.12 17.64 9.93
N VAL A 322 -11.12 16.75 9.94
CA VAL A 322 -9.98 16.81 9.00
C VAL A 322 -10.21 15.94 7.77
N TYR A 323 -10.64 14.69 7.95
CA TYR A 323 -10.89 13.79 6.82
C TYR A 323 -12.30 13.90 6.23
N GLN A 324 -13.25 14.48 6.97
CA GLN A 324 -14.65 14.64 6.58
C GLN A 324 -15.28 13.30 6.15
N GLY A 325 -15.00 12.25 6.92
CA GLY A 325 -15.41 10.86 6.65
C GLY A 325 -14.47 10.06 5.72
N GLY A 326 -13.36 10.66 5.28
CA GLY A 326 -12.29 10.01 4.48
C GLY A 326 -11.31 9.17 5.30
N ALA A 327 -11.75 8.58 6.41
CA ALA A 327 -10.96 7.68 7.23
C ALA A 327 -11.86 6.87 8.16
N VAL A 328 -11.33 5.77 8.69
CA VAL A 328 -11.99 4.91 9.69
C VAL A 328 -11.07 4.60 10.85
N LEU A 329 -11.65 4.32 12.02
CA LEU A 329 -10.88 3.86 13.17
C LEU A 329 -10.27 2.50 12.89
N GLY A 330 -9.04 2.28 13.36
CA GLY A 330 -8.36 0.99 13.29
C GLY A 330 -7.23 0.92 14.31
N ALA A 331 -6.52 -0.21 14.30
CA ALA A 331 -5.31 -0.45 15.08
C ALA A 331 -4.14 -0.66 14.12
N SER A 332 -3.12 -1.43 14.51
CA SER A 332 -1.96 -1.67 13.65
C SER A 332 -2.25 -2.45 12.35
N MET A 333 -3.43 -3.09 12.19
CA MET A 333 -3.90 -3.65 10.92
C MET A 333 -5.22 -2.99 10.48
N ALA A 334 -5.51 -3.00 9.17
CA ALA A 334 -6.71 -2.39 8.60
C ALA A 334 -7.97 -3.11 9.11
N PRO A 335 -8.99 -2.39 9.59
CA PRO A 335 -10.22 -2.99 10.08
C PRO A 335 -11.06 -3.58 8.94
N PRO A 336 -11.90 -4.60 9.19
CA PRO A 336 -12.94 -5.01 8.24
C PRO A 336 -13.91 -3.85 7.92
N PRO A 337 -14.45 -3.77 6.69
CA PRO A 337 -14.21 -4.66 5.55
C PRO A 337 -12.96 -4.31 4.71
N TYR A 338 -12.16 -3.34 5.14
CA TYR A 338 -11.04 -2.79 4.36
C TYR A 338 -9.77 -3.63 4.45
N GLY A 339 -9.62 -4.40 5.52
CA GLY A 339 -8.62 -5.46 5.66
C GLY A 339 -9.21 -6.70 6.33
N VAL A 340 -8.47 -7.80 6.26
CA VAL A 340 -8.92 -9.11 6.76
C VAL A 340 -8.31 -9.51 8.11
N TRP A 341 -7.31 -8.74 8.58
CA TRP A 341 -6.56 -9.05 9.79
C TRP A 341 -6.81 -8.08 10.97
N GLY A 342 -7.54 -7.00 10.74
CA GLY A 342 -7.83 -5.98 11.75
C GLY A 342 -8.80 -6.42 12.84
N LEU A 343 -8.75 -5.69 13.94
CA LEU A 343 -9.76 -5.77 15.01
C LEU A 343 -11.14 -5.31 14.51
N LEU A 344 -12.20 -5.79 15.15
CA LEU A 344 -13.56 -5.30 14.92
C LEU A 344 -13.79 -3.95 15.61
N ASP A 345 -14.75 -3.16 15.13
CA ASP A 345 -15.08 -1.84 15.67
C ASP A 345 -15.30 -1.85 17.21
N LYS A 346 -16.04 -2.85 17.72
CA LYS A 346 -16.26 -3.00 19.17
C LYS A 346 -14.96 -3.15 19.97
N ASP A 347 -13.98 -3.87 19.41
CA ASP A 347 -12.71 -4.16 20.07
C ASP A 347 -11.77 -2.95 19.94
N ILE A 348 -11.85 -2.22 18.83
CA ILE A 348 -11.13 -0.95 18.62
C ILE A 348 -11.60 0.09 19.64
N ARG A 349 -12.91 0.22 19.87
CA ARG A 349 -13.48 1.16 20.85
C ARG A 349 -13.02 0.90 22.28
N ALA A 350 -12.65 -0.34 22.60
CA ALA A 350 -12.10 -0.70 23.91
C ALA A 350 -10.62 -0.33 24.08
N LEU A 351 -9.91 0.00 22.99
CA LEU A 351 -8.50 0.37 23.04
C LEU A 351 -8.29 1.76 23.64
N PRO A 352 -7.12 2.03 24.27
CA PRO A 352 -6.75 3.36 24.72
C PRO A 352 -6.90 4.43 23.63
N GLY A 353 -7.51 5.57 23.97
CA GLY A 353 -7.69 6.69 23.05
C GLY A 353 -8.85 6.57 22.07
N ASN A 354 -9.66 5.51 22.14
CA ASN A 354 -10.84 5.32 21.29
C ASN A 354 -12.18 5.47 22.04
N GLY A 355 -12.13 5.72 23.35
CA GLY A 355 -13.28 6.03 24.20
C GLY A 355 -13.84 7.44 23.99
N GLU A 356 -14.69 7.88 24.92
CA GLU A 356 -15.24 9.25 24.89
C GLU A 356 -14.14 10.28 25.15
N ALA A 357 -14.09 11.33 24.31
CA ALA A 357 -12.95 12.24 24.24
C ALA A 357 -12.67 12.97 25.56
N ALA A 358 -13.72 13.35 26.31
CA ALA A 358 -13.58 14.01 27.60
C ALA A 358 -12.88 13.09 28.63
N ASP A 359 -13.30 11.82 28.69
CA ASP A 359 -12.76 10.82 29.61
C ASP A 359 -11.31 10.46 29.23
N GLU A 360 -11.03 10.30 27.94
CA GLU A 360 -9.69 10.00 27.45
C GLU A 360 -8.71 11.15 27.72
N LYS A 361 -9.15 12.41 27.51
CA LYS A 361 -8.35 13.60 27.87
C LYS A 361 -8.16 13.74 29.38
N ALA A 362 -9.14 13.33 30.21
CA ALA A 362 -8.96 13.30 31.66
C ALA A 362 -7.91 12.26 32.07
N LYS A 363 -7.97 11.04 31.54
CA LYS A 363 -6.95 9.99 31.76
C LYS A 363 -5.57 10.44 31.29
N ALA A 364 -5.48 11.13 30.16
CA ALA A 364 -4.23 11.69 29.65
C ALA A 364 -3.61 12.68 30.64
N ARG A 365 -4.39 13.59 31.23
CA ARG A 365 -3.92 14.52 32.27
C ARG A 365 -3.42 13.79 33.52
N THR A 366 -4.12 12.75 33.96
CA THR A 366 -3.66 11.91 35.09
C THR A 366 -2.32 11.25 34.80
N LEU A 367 -2.17 10.63 33.63
CA LEU A 367 -0.92 9.99 33.21
C LEU A 367 0.24 10.98 33.09
N LEU A 368 -0.02 12.19 32.60
CA LEU A 368 0.97 13.28 32.56
C LEU A 368 1.38 13.72 33.97
N ALA A 369 0.43 13.90 34.88
CA ALA A 369 0.70 14.26 36.28
C ALA A 369 1.53 13.20 37.01
N GLU A 370 1.19 11.91 36.84
CA GLU A 370 1.97 10.80 37.36
C GLU A 370 3.39 10.72 36.77
N ALA A 371 3.60 11.26 35.57
CA ALA A 371 4.89 11.37 34.92
C ALA A 371 5.63 12.68 35.25
N GLY A 372 5.07 13.52 36.13
CA GLY A 372 5.68 14.77 36.59
C GLY A 372 5.36 16.01 35.75
N PHE A 373 4.41 15.93 34.82
CA PHE A 373 3.99 17.05 33.98
C PHE A 373 2.67 17.66 34.45
N GLY A 374 2.60 18.98 34.47
CA GLY A 374 1.41 19.72 34.90
C GLY A 374 1.51 21.20 34.58
N PRO A 375 0.58 22.05 35.07
CA PRO A 375 0.53 23.48 34.71
C PRO A 375 1.83 24.25 34.98
N ASN A 376 2.58 23.89 36.02
CA ASN A 376 3.85 24.55 36.38
C ASN A 376 5.08 23.96 35.66
N ALA A 377 4.93 22.78 35.06
CA ALA A 377 5.99 22.06 34.35
C ALA A 377 5.37 21.31 33.16
N PRO A 378 4.93 22.04 32.11
CA PRO A 378 4.27 21.42 30.97
C PRO A 378 5.26 20.57 30.18
N LEU A 379 4.77 19.48 29.59
CA LEU A 379 5.54 18.71 28.61
C LEU A 379 5.70 19.55 27.34
N ARG A 380 6.94 19.89 27.00
CA ARG A 380 7.30 20.58 25.76
C ARG A 380 7.87 19.61 24.74
N LEU A 381 7.37 19.64 23.51
CA LEU A 381 7.86 18.78 22.44
C LEU A 381 7.83 19.46 21.06
N GLU A 382 8.66 18.94 20.15
CA GLU A 382 8.67 19.25 18.73
C GLU A 382 8.02 18.09 17.97
N LEU A 383 6.96 18.38 17.22
CA LEU A 383 6.27 17.45 16.35
C LEU A 383 6.81 17.59 14.92
N LEU A 384 7.50 16.55 14.46
CA LEU A 384 8.06 16.47 13.11
C LEU A 384 6.97 16.05 12.10
N THR A 385 6.91 16.71 10.95
CA THR A 385 6.00 16.31 9.87
C THR A 385 6.60 16.59 8.49
N ARG A 386 6.08 15.94 7.45
CA ARG A 386 6.43 16.26 6.06
C ARG A 386 5.76 17.56 5.65
N ALA A 387 6.44 18.37 4.85
CA ALA A 387 5.93 19.61 4.25
C ALA A 387 4.92 19.35 3.12
N LEU A 388 3.98 18.43 3.35
CA LEU A 388 2.89 18.09 2.45
C LEU A 388 1.58 18.55 3.08
N PRO A 389 0.68 19.20 2.31
CA PRO A 389 -0.56 19.75 2.87
C PRO A 389 -1.36 18.75 3.72
N ASP A 390 -1.44 17.48 3.31
CA ASP A 390 -2.22 16.45 4.01
C ASP A 390 -1.56 15.95 5.28
N PHE A 391 -0.27 16.16 5.46
CA PHE A 391 0.43 15.92 6.72
C PHE A 391 0.29 17.11 7.68
N LEU A 392 0.25 18.35 7.14
CA LEU A 392 0.10 19.57 7.92
C LEU A 392 -1.29 19.71 8.55
N ASP A 393 -2.34 19.31 7.82
CA ASP A 393 -3.72 19.30 8.33
C ASP A 393 -3.83 18.42 9.61
N VAL A 394 -3.26 17.21 9.58
CA VAL A 394 -3.24 16.27 10.71
C VAL A 394 -2.34 16.78 11.84
N ALA A 395 -1.16 17.31 11.51
CA ALA A 395 -0.22 17.83 12.51
C ALA A 395 -0.82 18.99 13.31
N SER A 396 -1.52 19.90 12.63
CA SER A 396 -2.18 21.05 13.26
C SER A 396 -3.30 20.61 14.21
N PHE A 397 -4.11 19.63 13.77
CA PHE A 397 -5.14 19.03 14.63
C PHE A 397 -4.55 18.38 15.88
N VAL A 398 -3.49 17.58 15.73
CA VAL A 398 -2.83 16.92 16.86
C VAL A 398 -2.24 17.94 17.84
N ILE A 399 -1.58 18.99 17.35
CA ILE A 399 -1.04 20.05 18.22
C ILE A 399 -2.17 20.72 19.03
N ASN A 400 -3.32 20.96 18.40
CA ASN A 400 -4.48 21.52 19.10
C ASN A 400 -5.03 20.57 20.18
N GLU A 401 -5.12 19.28 19.90
CA GLU A 401 -5.58 18.28 20.87
C GLU A 401 -4.62 18.11 22.06
N LEU A 402 -3.31 18.14 21.81
CA LEU A 402 -2.29 18.09 22.85
C LEU A 402 -2.38 19.29 23.81
N LYS A 403 -2.74 20.48 23.31
CA LYS A 403 -2.96 21.66 24.14
C LYS A 403 -4.06 21.46 25.19
N HIS A 404 -5.12 20.70 24.87
CA HIS A 404 -6.23 20.44 25.80
C HIS A 404 -5.82 19.63 27.03
N VAL A 405 -4.68 18.93 26.98
CA VAL A 405 -4.13 18.17 28.12
C VAL A 405 -2.89 18.83 28.74
N GLY A 406 -2.58 20.08 28.35
CA GLY A 406 -1.46 20.85 28.90
C GLY A 406 -0.09 20.53 28.29
N VAL A 407 -0.05 19.90 27.12
CA VAL A 407 1.18 19.66 26.36
C VAL A 407 1.42 20.83 25.41
N GLU A 408 2.64 21.38 25.44
CA GLU A 408 3.09 22.46 24.55
C GLU A 408 3.86 21.86 23.37
N ALA A 409 3.27 21.85 22.18
CA ALA A 409 3.86 21.27 20.99
C ALA A 409 4.20 22.35 19.94
N SER A 410 5.45 22.36 19.46
CA SER A 410 5.86 23.12 18.27
C SER A 410 5.86 22.23 17.02
N LEU A 411 5.75 22.83 15.84
CA LEU A 411 5.75 22.13 14.56
C LEU A 411 7.10 22.28 13.85
N ARG A 412 7.71 21.17 13.42
CA ARG A 412 8.87 21.16 12.51
C ARG A 412 8.51 20.46 11.22
N GLN A 413 8.62 21.18 10.11
CA GLN A 413 8.32 20.69 8.77
C GLN A 413 9.61 20.36 8.03
N VAL A 414 9.62 19.26 7.28
CA VAL A 414 10.75 18.86 6.43
C VAL A 414 10.30 18.34 5.08
N GLU A 415 11.16 18.47 4.08
CA GLU A 415 10.93 17.86 2.77
C GLU A 415 10.94 16.34 2.84
N SER A 416 10.17 15.68 1.98
CA SER A 416 10.02 14.22 1.95
C SER A 416 11.34 13.46 1.75
N ALA A 417 12.28 14.05 1.01
CA ALA A 417 13.61 13.49 0.83
C ALA A 417 14.44 13.48 2.14
N GLN A 418 14.15 14.39 3.07
CA GLN A 418 14.80 14.49 4.39
C GLN A 418 14.10 13.65 5.47
N TRP A 419 12.80 13.39 5.30
CA TRP A 419 11.96 12.66 6.26
C TRP A 419 12.53 11.30 6.66
N HIS A 420 12.65 10.36 5.71
CA HIS A 420 13.11 9.00 6.04
C HIS A 420 14.53 8.97 6.65
N PRO A 421 15.52 9.74 6.16
CA PRO A 421 16.82 9.85 6.83
C PRO A 421 16.74 10.29 8.30
N LEU A 422 15.90 11.28 8.63
CA LEU A 422 15.72 11.72 10.03
C LEU A 422 15.10 10.61 10.88
N GLN A 423 14.08 9.94 10.35
CA GLN A 423 13.41 8.81 11.01
C GLN A 423 14.39 7.65 11.27
N THR A 424 15.17 7.26 10.26
CA THR A 424 16.18 6.18 10.36
C THR A 424 17.27 6.51 11.38
N ARG A 425 17.69 7.78 11.49
CA ARG A 425 18.67 8.21 12.52
C ARG A 425 18.05 8.44 13.89
N GLY A 426 16.73 8.56 14.00
CA GLY A 426 16.05 8.84 15.28
C GLY A 426 16.12 10.31 15.67
N ASP A 427 16.35 11.20 14.71
CA ASP A 427 16.51 12.65 14.91
C ASP A 427 15.15 13.35 15.07
N PHE A 428 14.27 12.80 15.92
CA PHE A 428 12.93 13.30 16.19
C PHE A 428 12.48 12.92 17.60
N GLN A 429 11.50 13.65 18.13
CA GLN A 429 10.82 13.31 19.39
C GLN A 429 9.55 12.52 19.08
N ILE A 430 8.60 13.20 18.44
CA ILE A 430 7.39 12.62 17.87
C ILE A 430 7.19 13.16 16.45
N GLY A 431 6.30 12.53 15.68
CA GLY A 431 5.88 13.07 14.41
C GLY A 431 4.56 12.50 13.91
N ILE A 432 4.05 13.08 12.83
CA ILE A 432 2.95 12.50 12.04
C ILE A 432 3.55 11.65 10.94
N GLU A 433 3.26 10.36 10.96
CA GLU A 433 3.71 9.42 9.95
C GLU A 433 2.53 8.77 9.25
N ARG A 434 2.76 8.38 8.00
CA ARG A 434 1.87 7.53 7.24
C ARG A 434 2.56 6.25 6.87
N THR A 435 2.02 5.14 7.35
CA THR A 435 2.53 3.82 6.99
C THR A 435 1.55 3.16 6.05
N GLY A 436 1.98 3.00 4.79
CA GLY A 436 1.32 2.13 3.83
C GLY A 436 1.66 0.67 4.11
N ILE A 437 0.65 -0.19 4.11
CA ILE A 437 0.80 -1.64 4.31
C ILE A 437 0.43 -2.33 3.00
N GLU A 438 1.37 -3.08 2.46
CA GLU A 438 1.20 -3.81 1.21
C GLU A 438 2.06 -5.08 1.20
N PRO A 439 1.49 -6.28 1.02
CA PRO A 439 0.04 -6.57 0.97
C PRO A 439 -0.63 -6.39 2.35
N ASP A 440 -1.96 -6.51 2.43
CA ASP A 440 -2.68 -6.65 3.71
C ASP A 440 -2.39 -8.04 4.33
N ASP A 441 -1.18 -8.21 4.86
CA ASP A 441 -0.74 -9.39 5.60
C ASP A 441 0.05 -8.97 6.85
N PRO A 442 -0.13 -9.65 8.00
CA PRO A 442 0.56 -9.33 9.23
C PRO A 442 2.09 -9.41 9.12
N ASP A 443 2.64 -10.29 8.27
CA ASP A 443 4.09 -10.40 8.12
C ASP A 443 4.68 -9.15 7.46
N ALA A 444 3.99 -8.62 6.45
CA ALA A 444 4.40 -7.41 5.75
C ALA A 444 4.45 -6.21 6.72
N ASN A 445 3.48 -6.10 7.62
CA ASN A 445 3.43 -5.00 8.57
C ASN A 445 4.29 -5.22 9.82
N PHE A 446 4.12 -6.35 10.52
CA PHE A 446 4.70 -6.54 11.86
C PHE A 446 6.22 -6.67 11.84
N TYR A 447 6.81 -7.38 10.88
CA TYR A 447 8.27 -7.43 10.76
C TYR A 447 8.87 -6.07 10.40
N GLU A 448 8.26 -5.36 9.45
CA GLU A 448 8.73 -4.07 8.95
C GLU A 448 8.60 -2.94 10.00
N ASN A 449 7.47 -2.89 10.70
CA ASN A 449 7.13 -1.73 11.52
C ASN A 449 7.33 -1.94 13.03
N TYR A 450 7.35 -3.20 13.49
CA TYR A 450 7.39 -3.54 14.91
C TYR A 450 8.48 -4.56 15.27
N GLY A 451 9.14 -5.17 14.27
CA GLY A 451 10.27 -6.05 14.48
C GLY A 451 11.44 -5.32 15.16
N CYS A 452 12.05 -5.96 16.16
CA CYS A 452 13.22 -5.44 16.84
C CYS A 452 14.38 -5.25 15.84
N GLY A 453 14.97 -4.05 15.80
CA GLY A 453 16.07 -3.74 14.88
C GLY A 453 15.65 -3.55 13.42
N SER A 454 14.35 -3.54 13.12
CA SER A 454 13.88 -3.29 11.77
C SER A 454 14.20 -1.87 11.30
N PRO A 455 14.67 -1.65 10.06
CA PRO A 455 14.99 -0.31 9.54
C PRO A 455 13.77 0.62 9.50
N ARG A 456 12.56 0.05 9.49
CA ARG A 456 11.30 0.79 9.49
C ARG A 456 10.60 0.82 10.84
N ASN A 457 11.17 0.20 11.88
CA ASN A 457 10.75 0.40 13.27
C ASN A 457 11.28 1.75 13.79
N TYR A 458 10.75 2.83 13.23
CA TYR A 458 11.11 4.22 13.61
C TYR A 458 10.88 4.54 15.09
N PRO A 459 9.84 4.01 15.77
CA PRO A 459 9.72 4.19 17.22
C PRO A 459 10.90 3.64 18.01
N ARG A 460 11.69 2.70 17.44
CA ARG A 460 12.77 1.97 18.11
C ARG A 460 12.32 1.16 19.32
N TYR A 461 11.05 0.77 19.32
CA TYR A 461 10.47 -0.06 20.35
C TYR A 461 10.84 -1.53 20.12
N CYS A 462 11.27 -2.22 21.17
CA CYS A 462 11.53 -3.66 21.11
C CYS A 462 10.96 -4.32 22.36
N ASN A 463 10.14 -5.35 22.15
CA ASN A 463 9.56 -6.16 23.21
C ASN A 463 9.64 -7.64 22.82
N GLU A 464 10.28 -8.44 23.66
CA GLU A 464 10.54 -9.84 23.35
C GLU A 464 9.26 -10.68 23.25
N GLU A 465 8.26 -10.40 24.07
CA GLU A 465 6.96 -11.10 24.01
C GLU A 465 6.25 -10.84 22.68
N ILE A 466 6.19 -9.57 22.25
CA ILE A 466 5.60 -9.18 20.96
C ILE A 466 6.39 -9.81 19.82
N SER A 467 7.73 -9.79 19.85
CA SER A 467 8.55 -10.46 18.82
C SER A 467 8.23 -11.96 18.72
N ARG A 468 8.10 -12.67 19.85
CA ARG A 468 7.68 -14.08 19.84
C ARG A 468 6.29 -14.28 19.25
N LEU A 469 5.35 -13.37 19.52
CA LEU A 469 4.01 -13.43 18.92
C LEU A 469 4.04 -13.18 17.42
N ILE A 470 4.87 -12.25 16.94
CA ILE A 470 5.07 -11.98 15.51
C ILE A 470 5.60 -13.22 14.80
N ASP A 471 6.60 -13.91 15.38
CA ASP A 471 7.10 -15.17 14.83
C ASP A 471 6.03 -16.28 14.85
N ARG A 472 5.30 -16.42 15.96
CA ARG A 472 4.23 -17.43 16.09
C ARG A 472 3.10 -17.23 15.10
N GLN A 473 2.68 -16.00 14.81
CA GLN A 473 1.65 -15.78 13.79
C GLN A 473 2.18 -16.05 12.38
N SER A 474 3.47 -15.76 12.12
CA SER A 474 4.08 -15.95 10.79
C SER A 474 4.18 -17.42 10.39
N LEU A 475 4.36 -18.34 11.36
CA LEU A 475 4.42 -19.78 11.12
C LEU A 475 3.06 -20.51 11.17
N GLU A 476 1.99 -19.82 11.57
CA GLU A 476 0.66 -20.42 11.72
C GLU A 476 -0.05 -20.56 10.36
N LEU A 477 -0.45 -21.79 10.02
CA LEU A 477 -1.09 -22.12 8.75
C LEU A 477 -2.62 -22.05 8.83
N ASP A 478 -3.20 -22.15 10.02
CA ASP A 478 -4.63 -22.01 10.25
C ASP A 478 -5.02 -20.52 10.29
N PRO A 479 -5.83 -20.01 9.35
CA PRO A 479 -6.15 -18.59 9.28
C PRO A 479 -6.86 -18.05 10.53
N ALA A 480 -7.71 -18.86 11.19
CA ALA A 480 -8.45 -18.43 12.37
C ALA A 480 -7.54 -18.31 13.60
N LYS A 481 -6.62 -19.28 13.79
CA LYS A 481 -5.60 -19.20 14.84
C LYS A 481 -4.63 -18.04 14.60
N ARG A 482 -4.22 -17.83 13.34
CA ARG A 482 -3.36 -16.70 12.95
C ARG A 482 -4.06 -15.36 13.26
N LEU A 483 -5.34 -15.22 12.91
CA LEU A 483 -6.13 -14.02 13.21
C LEU A 483 -6.20 -13.73 14.70
N ALA A 484 -6.42 -14.75 15.55
CA ALA A 484 -6.44 -14.58 17.00
C ALA A 484 -5.10 -14.09 17.58
N LEU A 485 -3.97 -14.59 17.06
CA LEU A 485 -2.64 -14.10 17.42
C LEU A 485 -2.46 -12.64 16.98
N VAL A 486 -2.86 -12.31 15.75
CA VAL A 486 -2.77 -10.96 15.19
C VAL A 486 -3.60 -9.95 15.97
N HIS A 487 -4.81 -10.30 16.42
CA HIS A 487 -5.63 -9.47 17.31
C HIS A 487 -4.97 -9.25 18.67
N THR A 488 -4.28 -10.28 19.19
CA THR A 488 -3.52 -10.18 20.45
C THR A 488 -2.33 -9.24 20.32
N ILE A 489 -1.59 -9.32 19.21
CA ILE A 489 -0.47 -8.42 18.90
C ILE A 489 -0.98 -6.98 18.78
N GLN A 490 -2.06 -6.74 18.04
CA GLN A 490 -2.69 -5.42 17.90
C GLN A 490 -3.00 -4.80 19.26
N ARG A 491 -3.71 -5.51 20.15
CA ARG A 491 -4.03 -5.01 21.50
C ARG A 491 -2.78 -4.60 22.29
N LYS A 492 -1.77 -5.48 22.34
CA LYS A 492 -0.51 -5.20 23.07
C LYS A 492 0.23 -3.98 22.52
N LEU A 493 0.25 -3.80 21.19
CA LEU A 493 0.91 -2.65 20.55
C LEU A 493 0.22 -1.32 20.88
N GLU A 494 -1.11 -1.33 20.91
CA GLU A 494 -1.93 -0.14 21.23
C GLU A 494 -1.85 0.21 22.72
N GLU A 495 -1.85 -0.80 23.61
CA GLU A 495 -1.60 -0.63 25.05
C GLU A 495 -0.21 -0.05 25.34
N ALA A 496 0.81 -0.45 24.57
CA ALA A 496 2.17 0.07 24.68
C ALA A 496 2.35 1.47 24.03
N ALA A 497 1.34 1.95 23.30
CA ALA A 497 1.32 3.23 22.59
C ALA A 497 2.58 3.45 21.74
N VAL A 498 3.00 2.42 21.00
CA VAL A 498 4.25 2.44 20.21
C VAL A 498 4.08 3.31 18.96
N ARG A 499 2.96 3.12 18.27
CA ARG A 499 2.51 3.91 17.12
C ARG A 499 1.05 4.23 17.31
N PRO A 500 0.69 5.22 18.15
CA PRO A 500 -0.71 5.60 18.36
C PRO A 500 -1.42 5.81 17.02
N VAL A 501 -2.29 4.87 16.65
CA VAL A 501 -3.01 4.90 15.36
C VAL A 501 -4.06 5.97 15.44
N LEU A 502 -4.14 6.85 14.44
CA LEU A 502 -5.10 7.94 14.36
C LEU A 502 -6.29 7.58 13.48
N GLY A 503 -6.03 6.84 12.40
CA GLY A 503 -7.06 6.34 11.50
C GLY A 503 -6.47 5.68 10.25
N TRP A 504 -7.29 4.89 9.59
CA TRP A 504 -7.01 4.28 8.30
C TRP A 504 -7.70 5.07 7.21
N ARG A 505 -6.93 5.53 6.23
CA ARG A 505 -7.42 6.47 5.21
C ARG A 505 -8.32 5.79 4.19
N LEU A 506 -9.43 6.46 3.92
CA LEU A 506 -10.30 6.22 2.77
C LEU A 506 -10.20 7.43 1.84
N ASP A 507 -10.17 7.19 0.54
CA ASP A 507 -10.01 8.28 -0.41
C ASP A 507 -10.84 8.00 -1.67
N TYR A 508 -10.90 8.97 -2.58
CA TYR A 508 -11.41 8.74 -3.92
C TYR A 508 -10.24 8.67 -4.91
N TYR A 509 -10.24 7.63 -5.73
CA TYR A 509 -9.49 7.68 -6.96
C TYR A 509 -10.35 8.29 -8.05
N THR A 510 -9.84 9.38 -8.65
CA THR A 510 -10.57 10.13 -9.66
C THR A 510 -9.85 10.04 -11.00
N VAL A 511 -10.61 9.66 -12.02
CA VAL A 511 -10.08 9.40 -13.36
C VAL A 511 -11.09 9.83 -14.42
N TRP A 512 -10.59 10.26 -15.58
CA TRP A 512 -11.43 10.51 -16.74
C TRP A 512 -12.02 9.21 -17.30
N PRO A 513 -13.30 9.21 -17.75
CA PRO A 513 -14.02 7.99 -18.14
C PRO A 513 -13.45 7.31 -19.40
N TYR A 514 -12.68 8.02 -20.23
CA TYR A 514 -11.98 7.42 -21.37
C TYR A 514 -10.79 6.56 -20.95
N VAL A 515 -10.29 6.67 -19.71
CA VAL A 515 -9.24 5.79 -19.19
C VAL A 515 -9.89 4.49 -18.77
N LYS A 516 -9.45 3.39 -19.36
CA LYS A 516 -9.99 2.06 -19.14
C LYS A 516 -8.96 1.18 -18.43
N ASN A 517 -9.44 0.25 -17.62
CA ASN A 517 -8.63 -0.73 -16.88
C ASN A 517 -7.58 -0.15 -15.91
N LEU A 518 -7.65 1.14 -15.59
CA LEU A 518 -6.91 1.73 -14.47
C LEU A 518 -7.73 1.53 -13.18
N ILE A 519 -7.73 0.29 -12.69
CA ILE A 519 -8.58 -0.16 -11.59
C ILE A 519 -7.86 0.07 -10.26
N PRO A 520 -8.41 0.85 -9.33
CA PRO A 520 -7.86 0.97 -8.00
C PRO A 520 -8.03 -0.31 -7.20
N HIS A 521 -6.95 -0.78 -6.58
CA HIS A 521 -7.01 -1.94 -5.69
C HIS A 521 -7.22 -1.49 -4.22
N GLN A 522 -7.43 -2.46 -3.33
CA GLN A 522 -7.54 -2.27 -1.87
C GLN A 522 -6.28 -1.67 -1.20
N SER A 523 -5.22 -1.47 -1.98
CA SER A 523 -4.02 -0.75 -1.60
C SER A 523 -3.50 0.03 -2.81
N ILE A 524 -3.00 1.22 -2.54
CA ILE A 524 -2.42 2.11 -3.56
C ILE A 524 -1.06 1.64 -4.10
N TYR A 525 -0.52 0.54 -3.54
CA TYR A 525 0.85 0.09 -3.79
C TYR A 525 0.98 -1.04 -4.83
N SER A 526 -0.11 -1.50 -5.47
CA SER A 526 -0.02 -2.71 -6.32
C SER A 526 -0.70 -2.64 -7.69
N TRP A 527 -1.09 -1.46 -8.16
CA TRP A 527 -1.76 -1.30 -9.47
C TRP A 527 -1.07 -0.24 -10.36
N GLY A 528 0.26 -0.16 -10.26
CA GLY A 528 1.10 0.79 -11.02
C GLY A 528 1.74 0.25 -12.30
N ARG A 529 1.49 -1.00 -12.71
CA ARG A 529 2.20 -1.62 -13.85
C ARG A 529 1.76 -1.05 -15.21
N MET A 530 0.54 -0.52 -15.31
CA MET A 530 -0.03 0.14 -16.50
C MET A 530 -0.07 -0.73 -17.78
N GLN A 531 0.11 -2.05 -17.68
CA GLN A 531 0.11 -2.93 -18.85
C GLN A 531 -1.29 -3.11 -19.45
N GLU A 532 -2.33 -3.19 -18.61
CA GLU A 532 -3.72 -3.41 -19.03
C GLU A 532 -4.47 -2.12 -19.36
N VAL A 533 -3.89 -0.96 -19.03
CA VAL A 533 -4.52 0.35 -19.17
C VAL A 533 -4.52 0.79 -20.62
N TRP A 534 -5.64 1.33 -21.09
CA TRP A 534 -5.80 1.91 -22.42
C TRP A 534 -6.71 3.14 -22.38
N VAL A 535 -6.74 3.91 -23.47
CA VAL A 535 -7.57 5.11 -23.59
C VAL A 535 -8.52 5.03 -24.77
N ASP A 536 -9.74 5.53 -24.56
CA ASP A 536 -10.83 5.62 -25.54
C ASP A 536 -11.17 7.09 -25.78
N LYS A 537 -10.21 7.82 -26.38
CA LYS A 537 -10.31 9.27 -26.61
C LYS A 537 -10.98 9.61 -27.94
#